data_AF-A0AAV5VXD5-F1
#
_entry.id   AF-A0AAV5VXD5-F1
#
_cell.length_a   1.000
_cell.length_b   1.000
_cell.length_c   1.000
_cell.angle_alpha   90.00
_cell.angle_beta   90.00
_cell.angle_gamma   90.00
#
_symmetry.space_group_name_H-M   'P 1'
#
loop_
_entity.id
_entity.type
_entity.pdbx_description
1 polymer ?
#
loop_
_entity_poly.entity_id
_entity_poly.type
_entity_poly.pdbx_seq_one_letter_code
_entity_poly.pdbx_strand_id
1 'polypeptide(L)'
;IPGEPVFLYVFEHFTPEIMGIVGKFLPLQEATHTCELFYLFKKSLFVDISITETESRVINLYTTAITNFAKYGNPNGFDNSKSELPVHWDAVDRQNYGQNYVFTSNIPLMKNKLFEMTPTTYPDSRVVETSYGKVQGRRLIYEGAKQVDAFQGIPFASPPVGELRFKKPVPPACWNGIKETKKFAARSLQGPRNPEDYEMNGIPSEDSLYLNVFTPCWKAPEEGFPVIVFIHGGAFIAGQASDYGDIGICENIVSRDIVFVTIQYRLGYLGYFTTGDAECPGNFGLWDQVEALKWVQMNIEAFGGNKNNVTLGGQSAGAASVDMLHLSPHSAGLFHKAICMAGTAECAWA
;
A
#
# COMPACT_ATOMS: atom_id res chain seq x y z
N ILE A 1 6.63 -7.30 -17.58
CA ILE A 1 6.85 -7.03 -19.02
C ILE A 1 8.30 -7.40 -19.32
N PRO A 2 8.60 -8.28 -20.30
CA PRO A 2 9.97 -8.63 -20.64
C PRO A 2 10.74 -7.44 -21.23
N GLY A 3 11.94 -7.15 -20.72
CA GLY A 3 12.83 -6.11 -21.24
C GLY A 3 12.73 -4.73 -20.57
N GLU A 4 11.80 -4.52 -19.64
CA GLU A 4 11.76 -3.31 -18.81
C GLU A 4 12.89 -3.29 -17.77
N PRO A 5 13.37 -2.11 -17.34
CA PRO A 5 14.41 -2.00 -16.33
C PRO A 5 13.95 -2.50 -14.96
N VAL A 6 14.83 -3.24 -14.28
CA VAL A 6 14.66 -3.71 -12.90
C VAL A 6 15.62 -2.93 -12.00
N PHE A 7 15.20 -2.59 -10.78
CA PHE A 7 16.00 -1.84 -9.82
C PHE A 7 16.02 -2.57 -8.47
N LEU A 8 17.22 -2.88 -7.95
CA LEU A 8 17.39 -3.58 -6.66
C LEU A 8 17.92 -2.62 -5.58
N TYR A 9 17.52 -2.84 -4.32
CA TYR A 9 17.97 -2.07 -3.16
C TYR A 9 18.20 -2.95 -1.94
N VAL A 10 19.07 -2.48 -1.05
CA VAL A 10 19.15 -2.95 0.34
C VAL A 10 18.83 -1.76 1.23
N PHE A 11 17.90 -1.95 2.16
CA PHE A 11 17.53 -0.92 3.14
C PHE A 11 18.26 -1.21 4.45
N GLU A 12 19.42 -0.58 4.64
CA GLU A 12 20.30 -0.81 5.80
C GLU A 12 19.98 0.09 7.01
N HIS A 13 19.33 1.24 6.78
CA HIS A 13 19.08 2.23 7.83
C HIS A 13 18.07 1.73 8.87
N PHE A 14 18.42 1.84 10.15
CA PHE A 14 17.67 1.25 11.25
C PHE A 14 17.57 2.19 12.44
N THR A 15 16.37 2.34 12.98
CA THR A 15 16.06 3.06 14.22
C THR A 15 15.52 2.05 15.23
N PRO A 16 16.34 1.49 16.14
CA PRO A 16 15.95 0.36 16.99
C PRO A 16 14.67 0.58 17.81
N GLU A 17 14.36 1.83 18.13
CA GLU A 17 13.17 2.25 18.87
C GLU A 17 11.86 1.82 18.18
N ILE A 18 11.82 1.73 16.84
CA ILE A 18 10.60 1.32 16.10
C ILE A 18 10.15 -0.11 16.43
N MET A 19 11.04 -0.95 16.97
CA MET A 19 10.77 -2.33 17.37
C MET A 19 10.18 -2.43 18.79
N GLY A 20 10.24 -1.36 19.60
CA GLY A 20 9.64 -1.28 20.93
C GLY A 20 10.01 -2.45 21.86
N ILE A 21 8.98 -3.19 22.30
CA ILE A 21 9.17 -4.37 23.16
C ILE A 21 9.75 -5.57 22.38
N VAL A 22 9.47 -5.69 21.07
CA VAL A 22 9.98 -6.79 20.24
C VAL A 22 11.51 -6.74 20.16
N GLY A 23 12.10 -5.54 20.07
CA GLY A 23 13.55 -5.33 20.09
C GLY A 23 14.25 -5.73 21.39
N LYS A 24 13.51 -6.04 22.47
CA LYS A 24 14.07 -6.62 23.71
C LYS A 24 14.15 -8.15 23.67
N PHE A 25 13.38 -8.80 22.81
CA PHE A 25 13.37 -10.25 22.61
C PHE A 25 14.17 -10.67 21.36
N LEU A 26 14.29 -9.78 20.38
CA LEU A 26 15.13 -9.94 19.19
C LEU A 26 16.23 -8.87 19.21
N PRO A 27 17.50 -9.21 19.53
CA PRO A 27 18.61 -8.25 19.63
C PRO A 27 19.14 -7.84 18.24
N LEU A 28 18.27 -7.20 17.46
CA LEU A 28 18.55 -6.68 16.13
C LEU A 28 19.51 -5.49 16.21
N GLN A 29 20.56 -5.50 15.39
CA GLN A 29 21.59 -4.45 15.35
C GLN A 29 21.53 -3.62 14.06
N GLU A 30 20.87 -4.15 13.03
CA GLU A 30 20.79 -3.62 11.68
C GLU A 30 19.34 -3.75 11.18
N ALA A 31 19.02 -3.10 10.06
CA ALA A 31 17.69 -3.15 9.49
C ALA A 31 17.29 -4.60 9.13
N THR A 32 16.05 -4.94 9.43
CA THR A 32 15.51 -6.27 9.15
C THR A 32 14.18 -6.16 8.40
N HIS A 33 13.57 -7.31 8.12
CA HIS A 33 12.27 -7.43 7.49
C HIS A 33 11.24 -6.47 8.12
N THR A 34 10.55 -5.67 7.30
CA THR A 34 9.57 -4.64 7.67
C THR A 34 10.10 -3.29 8.15
N CYS A 35 11.40 -3.12 8.42
CA CYS A 35 11.95 -1.83 8.88
C CYS A 35 11.76 -0.70 7.87
N GLU A 36 11.78 -1.00 6.56
CA GLU A 36 11.60 -0.05 5.46
C GLU A 36 10.20 0.60 5.46
N LEU A 37 9.20 -0.07 6.04
CA LEU A 37 7.80 0.36 6.01
C LEU A 37 7.55 1.62 6.84
N PHE A 38 8.29 1.81 7.94
CA PHE A 38 8.22 3.05 8.73
C PHE A 38 8.60 4.28 7.89
N TYR A 39 9.60 4.14 7.01
CA TYR A 39 10.11 5.25 6.21
C TYR A 39 9.22 5.56 4.99
N LEU A 40 8.40 4.61 4.54
CA LEU A 40 7.34 4.85 3.54
C LEU A 40 6.08 5.46 4.17
N PHE A 41 5.62 4.90 5.30
CA PHE A 41 4.31 5.19 5.88
C PHE A 41 4.29 6.14 7.07
N LYS A 42 5.46 6.58 7.58
CA LYS A 42 5.62 7.37 8.82
C LYS A 42 4.96 6.72 10.06
N LYS A 43 4.78 5.39 10.04
CA LYS A 43 4.09 4.62 11.07
C LYS A 43 4.76 3.25 11.21
N SER A 44 4.96 2.78 12.44
CA SER A 44 5.55 1.47 12.72
C SER A 44 4.49 0.37 12.77
N LEU A 45 4.92 -0.88 12.55
CA LEU A 45 4.12 -2.08 12.83
C LEU A 45 4.10 -2.45 14.32
N PHE A 46 5.01 -1.89 15.14
CA PHE A 46 5.21 -2.30 16.54
C PHE A 46 5.00 -1.15 17.55
N VAL A 47 5.66 0.00 17.35
CA VAL A 47 5.45 1.21 18.18
C VAL A 47 5.81 2.47 17.39
N ASP A 48 4.95 3.49 17.44
CA ASP A 48 5.21 4.78 16.83
C ASP A 48 6.16 5.63 17.69
N ILE A 49 7.08 6.34 17.05
CA ILE A 49 8.16 7.09 17.69
C ILE A 49 8.20 8.55 17.23
N SER A 50 8.83 9.41 18.01
CA SER A 50 9.15 10.78 17.59
C SER A 50 10.10 10.78 16.39
N ILE A 51 9.66 11.31 15.26
CA ILE A 51 10.46 11.36 14.03
C ILE A 51 11.62 12.35 14.21
N THR A 52 12.86 11.88 14.08
CA THR A 52 14.09 12.69 14.15
C THR A 52 14.37 13.43 12.84
N GLU A 53 15.41 14.27 12.80
CA GLU A 53 15.91 14.84 11.53
C GLU A 53 16.44 13.73 10.59
N THR A 54 17.15 12.74 11.13
CA THR A 54 17.65 11.57 10.38
C THR A 54 16.50 10.78 9.77
N GLU A 55 15.47 10.50 10.55
CA GLU A 55 14.30 9.75 10.11
C GLU A 55 13.53 10.55 9.06
N SER A 56 13.33 11.86 9.27
CA SER A 56 12.71 12.76 8.29
C SER A 56 13.45 12.75 6.95
N ARG A 57 14.78 12.69 6.97
CA ARG A 57 15.63 12.60 5.78
C ARG A 57 15.48 11.25 5.07
N VAL A 58 15.52 10.13 5.79
CA VAL A 58 15.39 8.79 5.19
C VAL A 58 13.96 8.56 4.68
N ILE A 59 12.93 9.01 5.40
CA ILE A 59 11.53 9.08 4.93
C ILE A 59 11.46 9.80 3.58
N ASN A 60 12.08 10.98 3.49
CA ASN A 60 12.03 11.78 2.27
C ASN A 60 12.72 11.09 1.08
N LEU A 61 13.94 10.58 1.28
CA LEU A 61 14.70 9.89 0.25
C LEU A 61 14.00 8.63 -0.27
N TYR A 62 13.55 7.77 0.65
CA TYR A 62 12.86 6.52 0.29
C TYR A 62 11.54 6.81 -0.46
N THR A 63 10.78 7.80 0.00
CA THR A 63 9.47 8.12 -0.60
C THR A 63 9.61 8.89 -1.91
N THR A 64 10.63 9.74 -2.09
CA THR A 64 10.97 10.29 -3.41
C THR A 64 11.29 9.14 -4.38
N ALA A 65 12.13 8.16 -4.02
CA ALA A 65 12.44 7.04 -4.91
C ALA A 65 11.19 6.21 -5.30
N ILE A 66 10.37 5.82 -4.32
CA ILE A 66 9.14 5.04 -4.54
C ILE A 66 8.12 5.83 -5.39
N THR A 67 7.92 7.13 -5.12
CA THR A 67 6.95 7.93 -5.89
C THR A 67 7.46 8.34 -7.27
N ASN A 68 8.78 8.49 -7.46
CA ASN A 68 9.39 8.63 -8.78
C ASN A 68 9.22 7.36 -9.62
N PHE A 69 9.48 6.18 -9.04
CA PHE A 69 9.25 4.92 -9.76
C PHE A 69 7.77 4.75 -10.12
N ALA A 70 6.84 5.08 -9.21
CA ALA A 70 5.40 5.05 -9.51
C ALA A 70 5.00 6.02 -10.65
N LYS A 71 5.60 7.22 -10.71
CA LYS A 71 5.37 8.21 -11.77
C LYS A 71 5.94 7.77 -13.12
N TYR A 72 7.20 7.36 -13.15
CA TYR A 72 8.03 7.33 -14.37
C TYR A 72 8.63 5.95 -14.71
N GLY A 73 8.52 4.95 -13.84
CA GLY A 73 9.23 3.67 -13.99
C GLY A 73 10.72 3.71 -13.65
N ASN A 74 11.18 4.80 -13.05
CA ASN A 74 12.57 5.05 -12.71
C ASN A 74 12.64 5.76 -11.34
N PRO A 75 13.34 5.22 -10.33
CA PRO A 75 13.43 5.83 -9.00
C PRO A 75 14.16 7.19 -9.01
N ASN A 76 15.01 7.45 -10.02
CA ASN A 76 15.72 8.72 -10.21
C ASN A 76 14.83 9.86 -10.70
N GLY A 77 13.57 9.59 -11.06
CA GLY A 77 12.65 10.59 -11.62
C GLY A 77 12.52 10.50 -13.14
N PHE A 78 12.01 11.59 -13.74
CA PHE A 78 11.81 11.70 -15.19
C PHE A 78 13.11 11.94 -15.96
N ASP A 79 14.08 12.63 -15.34
CA ASP A 79 15.34 13.03 -15.95
C ASP A 79 16.49 12.70 -14.99
N ASN A 80 17.30 11.70 -15.36
CA ASN A 80 18.43 11.23 -14.56
C ASN A 80 19.42 12.35 -14.20
N SER A 81 19.55 13.39 -15.03
CA SER A 81 20.45 14.53 -14.77
C SER A 81 19.92 15.49 -13.70
N LYS A 82 18.67 15.30 -13.25
CA LYS A 82 17.97 16.12 -12.25
C LYS A 82 17.39 15.27 -11.10
N SER A 83 17.99 14.11 -10.83
CA SER A 83 17.56 13.23 -9.73
C SER A 83 17.57 13.97 -8.38
N GLU A 84 16.49 13.81 -7.62
CA GLU A 84 16.41 14.24 -6.22
C GLU A 84 17.16 13.29 -5.26
N LEU A 85 17.61 12.12 -5.75
CA LEU A 85 18.36 11.14 -4.96
C LEU A 85 19.86 11.52 -4.94
N PRO A 86 20.56 11.37 -3.80
CA PRO A 86 21.96 11.77 -3.64
C PRO A 86 22.96 10.88 -4.39
N VAL A 87 22.51 9.71 -4.85
CA VAL A 87 23.27 8.74 -5.66
C VAL A 87 22.38 8.35 -6.85
N HIS A 88 22.98 8.01 -7.99
CA HIS A 88 22.21 7.45 -9.12
C HIS A 88 21.87 5.99 -8.83
N TRP A 89 20.60 5.62 -9.06
CA TRP A 89 20.15 4.24 -8.94
C TRP A 89 20.08 3.61 -10.33
N ASP A 90 21.16 2.95 -10.74
CA ASP A 90 21.23 2.23 -12.01
C ASP A 90 20.29 1.01 -12.04
N ALA A 91 19.81 0.66 -13.24
CA ALA A 91 19.05 -0.56 -13.46
C ALA A 91 19.98 -1.78 -13.47
N VAL A 92 19.47 -2.94 -13.04
CA VAL A 92 20.25 -4.19 -13.02
C VAL A 92 20.22 -4.94 -14.35
N ASP A 93 21.39 -5.45 -14.73
CA ASP A 93 21.66 -6.26 -15.90
C ASP A 93 22.53 -7.49 -15.54
N ARG A 94 22.99 -8.24 -16.54
CA ARG A 94 23.78 -9.48 -16.34
C ARG A 94 25.22 -9.25 -15.86
N GLN A 95 25.67 -8.00 -15.75
CA GLN A 95 27.03 -7.60 -15.37
C GLN A 95 27.05 -6.89 -14.01
N ASN A 96 26.01 -6.14 -13.66
CA ASN A 96 25.92 -5.39 -12.40
C ASN A 96 24.91 -5.95 -11.36
N TYR A 97 24.27 -7.10 -11.59
CA TYR A 97 23.19 -7.69 -10.76
C TYR A 97 23.41 -7.77 -9.23
N GLY A 98 24.65 -7.67 -8.73
CA GLY A 98 24.95 -7.59 -7.29
C GLY A 98 24.89 -6.17 -6.71
N GLN A 99 24.83 -5.13 -7.55
CA GLN A 99 24.72 -3.74 -7.13
C GLN A 99 23.29 -3.45 -6.65
N ASN A 100 23.21 -2.80 -5.50
CA ASN A 100 21.97 -2.44 -4.85
C ASN A 100 22.05 -0.99 -4.41
N TYR A 101 20.97 -0.23 -4.54
CA TYR A 101 20.91 1.09 -3.92
C TYR A 101 20.86 0.96 -2.40
N VAL A 102 21.71 1.71 -1.69
CA VAL A 102 21.81 1.67 -0.24
C VAL A 102 21.37 3.01 0.36
N PHE A 103 20.34 2.97 1.20
CA PHE A 103 19.78 4.16 1.84
C PHE A 103 20.61 4.63 3.04
N THR A 104 21.79 5.21 2.78
CA THR A 104 22.60 5.96 3.76
C THR A 104 22.29 7.47 3.72
N SER A 105 22.71 8.26 4.72
CA SER A 105 22.01 9.52 5.03
C SER A 105 22.89 10.79 5.22
N ASN A 106 22.65 11.82 4.37
CA ASN A 106 22.99 13.26 4.45
C ASN A 106 22.42 13.96 3.16
N ILE A 107 22.28 15.28 2.95
CA ILE A 107 22.63 16.58 3.60
C ILE A 107 21.32 17.42 3.74
N PRO A 108 21.15 18.40 4.65
CA PRO A 108 19.82 18.93 5.01
C PRO A 108 19.28 20.13 4.21
N LEU A 109 17.95 20.25 4.20
CA LEU A 109 17.15 21.47 3.99
C LEU A 109 15.98 21.49 5.00
N MET A 110 15.74 22.60 5.69
CA MET A 110 14.76 22.65 6.79
C MET A 110 13.34 23.04 6.38
N LYS A 111 12.36 22.28 6.91
CA LYS A 111 11.04 22.77 7.31
C LYS A 111 10.64 22.11 8.64
N ASN A 112 10.56 22.90 9.71
CA ASN A 112 10.48 22.37 11.08
C ASN A 112 9.12 21.73 11.44
N LYS A 113 8.09 22.04 10.65
CA LYS A 113 6.86 21.26 10.50
C LYS A 113 6.48 21.31 9.02
N LEU A 114 5.77 20.28 8.55
CA LEU A 114 4.98 20.38 7.34
C LEU A 114 3.53 20.76 7.67
N PHE A 115 2.98 20.24 8.78
CA PHE A 115 1.59 20.42 9.19
C PHE A 115 1.45 20.45 10.73
N GLU A 116 0.74 21.43 11.27
CA GLU A 116 0.12 21.39 12.60
C GLU A 116 -1.26 20.72 12.54
N MET A 117 -1.34 19.43 12.89
CA MET A 117 -2.61 18.71 12.93
C MET A 117 -3.49 19.12 14.13
N THR A 118 -4.51 19.93 13.89
CA THR A 118 -5.77 19.94 14.67
C THR A 118 -6.97 20.25 13.74
N PRO A 119 -8.21 19.83 14.08
CA PRO A 119 -8.64 19.10 15.27
C PRO A 119 -8.92 17.61 15.03
N THR A 120 -9.39 16.91 16.05
CA THR A 120 -9.79 15.48 16.05
C THR A 120 -11.06 15.14 15.24
N THR A 121 -11.60 16.11 14.48
CA THR A 121 -12.76 15.93 13.60
C THR A 121 -12.40 16.39 12.20
N TYR A 122 -12.46 15.46 11.24
CA TYR A 122 -12.17 15.71 9.84
C TYR A 122 -13.45 16.13 9.11
N PRO A 123 -13.45 17.21 8.31
CA PRO A 123 -14.58 17.54 7.46
C PRO A 123 -14.80 16.46 6.39
N ASP A 124 -15.99 16.42 5.80
CA ASP A 124 -16.30 15.44 4.77
C ASP A 124 -15.47 15.63 3.49
N SER A 125 -15.19 14.53 2.78
CA SER A 125 -14.57 14.57 1.46
C SER A 125 -15.53 15.12 0.39
N ARG A 126 -15.01 15.31 -0.83
CA ARG A 126 -15.87 15.33 -2.02
C ARG A 126 -16.64 14.00 -2.13
N VAL A 127 -17.87 14.03 -2.60
CA VAL A 127 -18.61 12.83 -3.00
C VAL A 127 -18.03 12.34 -4.32
N VAL A 128 -17.71 11.05 -4.43
CA VAL A 128 -17.21 10.42 -5.66
C VAL A 128 -18.23 9.39 -6.13
N GLU A 129 -18.58 9.42 -7.41
CA GLU A 129 -19.38 8.38 -8.06
C GLU A 129 -18.47 7.20 -8.40
N THR A 130 -18.88 5.97 -8.06
CA THR A 130 -18.22 4.74 -8.49
C THR A 130 -19.18 3.92 -9.35
N SER A 131 -18.66 2.90 -10.04
CA SER A 131 -19.45 1.94 -10.82
C SER A 131 -20.57 1.25 -10.02
N TYR A 132 -20.50 1.29 -8.69
CA TYR A 132 -21.45 0.68 -7.76
C TYR A 132 -22.27 1.69 -6.95
N GLY A 133 -22.07 3.00 -7.16
CA GLY A 133 -22.75 4.09 -6.46
C GLY A 133 -21.79 5.05 -5.74
N LYS A 134 -22.36 6.05 -5.05
CA LYS A 134 -21.59 7.17 -4.47
C LYS A 134 -20.91 6.81 -3.16
N VAL A 135 -19.70 7.33 -2.96
CA VAL A 135 -18.95 7.25 -1.70
C VAL A 135 -18.58 8.63 -1.18
N GLN A 136 -18.51 8.78 0.14
CA GLN A 136 -18.02 9.98 0.81
C GLN A 136 -17.19 9.61 2.04
N GLY A 137 -15.89 9.88 1.97
CA GLY A 137 -14.96 9.75 3.07
C GLY A 137 -14.76 11.07 3.82
N ARG A 138 -13.52 11.28 4.26
CA ARG A 138 -13.10 12.44 5.07
C ARG A 138 -11.96 13.18 4.40
N ARG A 139 -11.81 14.46 4.72
CA ARG A 139 -10.78 15.35 4.20
C ARG A 139 -9.71 15.64 5.22
N LEU A 140 -8.45 15.54 4.81
CA LEU A 140 -7.29 16.10 5.49
C LEU A 140 -6.94 17.44 4.85
N ILE A 141 -6.77 18.46 5.70
CA ILE A 141 -6.39 19.82 5.29
C ILE A 141 -4.97 20.07 5.79
N TYR A 142 -4.12 20.58 4.90
CA TYR A 142 -2.73 20.87 5.18
C TYR A 142 -2.43 22.37 5.16
N GLU A 143 -1.36 22.77 5.84
CA GLU A 143 -0.80 24.11 5.73
C GLU A 143 -0.49 24.44 4.26
N GLY A 144 -0.74 25.70 3.86
CA GLY A 144 -0.63 26.11 2.46
C GLY A 144 -1.78 25.63 1.56
N ALA A 145 -2.92 25.20 2.14
CA ALA A 145 -4.17 24.89 1.46
C ALA A 145 -4.16 23.70 0.46
N LYS A 146 -3.10 22.87 0.45
CA LYS A 146 -3.24 21.51 -0.10
C LYS A 146 -4.27 20.73 0.74
N GLN A 147 -5.11 19.96 0.06
CA GLN A 147 -6.14 19.11 0.68
C GLN A 147 -6.06 17.73 0.03
N VAL A 148 -6.29 16.67 0.82
CA VAL A 148 -6.36 15.30 0.32
C VAL A 148 -7.58 14.60 0.94
N ASP A 149 -8.25 13.77 0.15
CA ASP A 149 -9.44 13.04 0.58
C ASP A 149 -9.08 11.57 0.83
N ALA A 150 -9.58 11.04 1.94
CA ALA A 150 -9.39 9.67 2.41
C ALA A 150 -10.74 8.94 2.43
N PHE A 151 -10.90 7.97 1.54
CA PHE A 151 -12.08 7.11 1.43
C PHE A 151 -11.70 5.72 1.93
N GLN A 152 -12.19 5.33 3.10
CA GLN A 152 -11.79 4.11 3.81
C GLN A 152 -13.00 3.18 3.94
N GLY A 153 -12.82 1.88 3.68
CA GLY A 153 -13.91 0.90 3.71
C GLY A 153 -14.83 0.92 2.47
N ILE A 154 -14.29 1.14 1.26
CA ILE A 154 -15.05 0.96 0.02
C ILE A 154 -15.10 -0.55 -0.32
N PRO A 155 -16.29 -1.18 -0.48
CA PRO A 155 -16.36 -2.58 -0.90
C PRO A 155 -15.94 -2.74 -2.36
N PHE A 156 -15.03 -3.68 -2.64
CA PHE A 156 -14.64 -4.01 -4.02
C PHE A 156 -15.22 -5.34 -4.52
N ALA A 157 -15.76 -6.15 -3.61
CA ALA A 157 -16.45 -7.42 -3.87
C ALA A 157 -17.63 -7.60 -2.90
N SER A 158 -18.53 -8.52 -3.20
CA SER A 158 -19.56 -8.99 -2.25
C SER A 158 -18.93 -9.76 -1.07
N PRO A 159 -19.51 -9.71 0.14
CA PRO A 159 -18.98 -10.43 1.30
C PRO A 159 -18.86 -11.94 1.05
N PRO A 160 -17.69 -12.58 1.25
CA PRO A 160 -17.44 -13.99 0.93
C PRO A 160 -17.97 -14.96 2.00
N VAL A 161 -19.23 -14.77 2.39
CA VAL A 161 -19.94 -15.49 3.46
C VAL A 161 -20.92 -16.53 2.89
N GLY A 162 -21.25 -17.55 3.69
CA GLY A 162 -22.20 -18.60 3.29
C GLY A 162 -21.76 -19.30 2.01
N GLU A 163 -22.62 -19.31 0.99
CA GLU A 163 -22.36 -19.92 -0.33
C GLU A 163 -21.19 -19.27 -1.11
N LEU A 164 -20.75 -18.06 -0.72
CA LEU A 164 -19.57 -17.40 -1.30
C LEU A 164 -18.25 -17.78 -0.58
N ARG A 165 -18.32 -18.50 0.55
CA ARG A 165 -17.13 -19.03 1.23
C ARG A 165 -16.46 -20.07 0.32
N PHE A 166 -15.12 -20.02 0.23
CA PHE A 166 -14.33 -20.85 -0.68
C PHE A 166 -14.74 -20.75 -2.16
N LYS A 167 -15.31 -19.61 -2.59
CA LYS A 167 -15.51 -19.27 -4.00
C LYS A 167 -14.72 -18.00 -4.35
N LYS A 168 -14.48 -17.79 -5.65
CA LYS A 168 -13.88 -16.55 -6.16
C LYS A 168 -14.73 -15.34 -5.74
N PRO A 169 -14.14 -14.17 -5.49
CA PRO A 169 -14.91 -12.96 -5.26
C PRO A 169 -15.81 -12.67 -6.47
N VAL A 170 -16.92 -12.00 -6.19
CA VAL A 170 -17.83 -11.45 -7.20
C VAL A 170 -18.04 -9.96 -6.90
N PRO A 171 -18.35 -9.12 -7.90
CA PRO A 171 -18.65 -7.71 -7.68
C PRO A 171 -19.65 -7.44 -6.56
N PRO A 172 -19.56 -6.30 -5.86
CA PRO A 172 -20.54 -5.89 -4.86
C PRO A 172 -21.86 -5.51 -5.53
N ALA A 173 -22.97 -5.69 -4.82
CA ALA A 173 -24.25 -5.11 -5.25
C ALA A 173 -24.18 -3.56 -5.21
N CYS A 174 -24.69 -2.90 -6.24
CA CYS A 174 -24.77 -1.44 -6.28
C CYS A 174 -25.70 -0.91 -5.18
N TRP A 175 -25.38 0.27 -4.63
CA TRP A 175 -26.16 0.91 -3.56
C TRP A 175 -26.78 2.24 -4.00
N ASN A 176 -27.96 2.53 -3.44
CA ASN A 176 -28.62 3.82 -3.59
C ASN A 176 -28.11 4.82 -2.51
N GLY A 177 -28.10 6.10 -2.85
CA GLY A 177 -27.64 7.16 -1.94
C GLY A 177 -26.12 7.30 -1.91
N ILE A 178 -25.58 7.78 -0.79
CA ILE A 178 -24.14 7.98 -0.55
C ILE A 178 -23.71 7.03 0.57
N LYS A 179 -22.68 6.23 0.32
CA LYS A 179 -22.06 5.36 1.33
C LYS A 179 -20.98 6.13 2.07
N GLU A 180 -21.07 6.19 3.40
CA GLU A 180 -19.99 6.76 4.21
C GLU A 180 -18.77 5.81 4.22
N THR A 181 -17.61 6.35 3.89
CA THR A 181 -16.34 5.63 3.80
C THR A 181 -15.27 6.38 4.62
N LYS A 182 -15.55 6.59 5.91
CA LYS A 182 -14.83 7.52 6.80
C LYS A 182 -13.86 6.84 7.79
N LYS A 183 -13.82 5.51 7.81
CA LYS A 183 -12.98 4.67 8.69
C LYS A 183 -12.62 3.38 7.97
N PHE A 184 -11.53 2.71 8.36
CA PHE A 184 -11.22 1.36 7.87
C PHE A 184 -12.37 0.40 8.19
N ALA A 185 -12.72 -0.46 7.23
CA ALA A 185 -13.63 -1.58 7.43
C ALA A 185 -12.92 -2.77 8.09
N ALA A 186 -13.67 -3.84 8.41
CA ALA A 186 -13.13 -5.00 9.10
C ALA A 186 -11.97 -5.67 8.35
N ARG A 187 -11.02 -6.20 9.13
CA ARG A 187 -9.93 -7.06 8.66
C ARG A 187 -10.39 -8.50 8.48
N SER A 188 -9.80 -9.24 7.53
CA SER A 188 -10.08 -10.67 7.34
C SER A 188 -9.85 -11.44 8.64
N LEU A 189 -10.66 -12.47 8.88
CA LEU A 189 -10.48 -13.42 10.00
C LEU A 189 -9.01 -13.86 10.12
N GLN A 190 -8.45 -13.59 11.29
CA GLN A 190 -7.09 -13.91 11.72
C GLN A 190 -7.08 -14.00 13.26
N GLY A 191 -6.07 -14.66 13.83
CA GLY A 191 -5.88 -14.67 15.29
C GLY A 191 -5.45 -13.29 15.82
N PRO A 192 -5.79 -12.94 17.08
CA PRO A 192 -5.36 -11.68 17.66
C PRO A 192 -3.84 -11.68 17.90
N ARG A 193 -3.19 -10.57 17.56
CA ARG A 193 -1.71 -10.44 17.66
C ARG A 193 -1.21 -10.35 19.11
N ASN A 194 -2.04 -9.76 19.98
CA ASN A 194 -1.85 -9.60 21.41
C ASN A 194 -3.26 -9.47 22.06
N PRO A 195 -3.39 -9.42 23.40
CA PRO A 195 -4.70 -9.33 24.06
C PRO A 195 -5.52 -8.06 23.73
N GLU A 196 -4.86 -6.95 23.39
CA GLU A 196 -5.45 -5.63 23.15
C GLU A 196 -5.87 -5.41 21.67
N ASP A 197 -5.45 -6.31 20.78
CA ASP A 197 -5.58 -6.18 19.32
C ASP A 197 -7.03 -6.05 18.84
N TYR A 198 -8.02 -6.59 19.56
CA TYR A 198 -9.44 -6.37 19.25
C TYR A 198 -9.95 -4.97 19.63
N GLU A 199 -9.38 -4.34 20.65
CA GLU A 199 -9.73 -2.96 21.05
C GLU A 199 -9.06 -1.95 20.11
N MET A 200 -7.80 -2.21 19.72
CA MET A 200 -7.03 -1.36 18.80
C MET A 200 -7.51 -1.45 17.34
N ASN A 201 -7.76 -2.66 16.84
CA ASN A 201 -7.97 -2.93 15.40
C ASN A 201 -9.35 -3.50 15.08
N GLY A 202 -10.22 -3.66 16.08
CA GLY A 202 -11.55 -4.22 15.92
C GLY A 202 -11.58 -5.75 15.74
N ILE A 203 -12.80 -6.28 15.78
CA ILE A 203 -13.09 -7.70 15.59
C ILE A 203 -12.94 -8.05 14.10
N PRO A 204 -12.10 -9.04 13.74
CA PRO A 204 -12.02 -9.55 12.37
C PRO A 204 -13.36 -10.10 11.84
N SER A 205 -13.54 -10.10 10.52
CA SER A 205 -14.77 -10.58 9.84
C SER A 205 -14.43 -11.41 8.60
N GLU A 206 -15.39 -12.20 8.12
CA GLU A 206 -15.37 -12.72 6.74
C GLU A 206 -15.79 -11.64 5.74
N ASP A 207 -16.69 -10.73 6.15
CA ASP A 207 -17.00 -9.51 5.42
C ASP A 207 -15.84 -8.52 5.56
N SER A 208 -14.82 -8.71 4.73
CA SER A 208 -13.56 -7.96 4.78
C SER A 208 -13.03 -7.53 3.40
N LEU A 209 -13.80 -7.70 2.31
CA LEU A 209 -13.35 -7.39 0.94
C LEU A 209 -13.52 -5.90 0.60
N TYR A 210 -12.76 -5.09 1.34
CA TYR A 210 -12.75 -3.64 1.27
C TYR A 210 -11.37 -3.11 0.86
N LEU A 211 -11.39 -1.94 0.22
CA LEU A 211 -10.20 -1.15 -0.07
C LEU A 211 -10.38 0.30 0.41
N ASN A 212 -9.26 1.03 0.42
CA ASN A 212 -9.20 2.43 0.83
C ASN A 212 -8.47 3.23 -0.24
N VAL A 213 -8.97 4.42 -0.60
CA VAL A 213 -8.37 5.32 -1.59
C VAL A 213 -8.01 6.64 -0.91
N PHE A 214 -6.77 7.06 -1.06
CA PHE A 214 -6.21 8.32 -0.55
C PHE A 214 -5.74 9.16 -1.75
N THR A 215 -6.29 10.36 -1.93
CA THR A 215 -6.20 11.07 -3.21
C THR A 215 -6.02 12.58 -3.09
N PRO A 216 -5.29 13.24 -4.00
CA PRO A 216 -5.20 14.69 -4.05
C PRO A 216 -6.54 15.38 -4.33
N CYS A 217 -6.77 16.55 -3.71
CA CYS A 217 -7.90 17.41 -4.03
C CYS A 217 -7.60 18.51 -5.05
N TRP A 218 -6.32 18.77 -5.37
CA TRP A 218 -5.94 19.72 -6.42
C TRP A 218 -6.12 19.12 -7.82
N LYS A 219 -6.06 19.98 -8.86
CA LYS A 219 -6.25 19.56 -10.25
C LYS A 219 -5.16 18.56 -10.66
N ALA A 220 -5.58 17.43 -11.21
CA ALA A 220 -4.70 16.42 -11.78
C ALA A 220 -4.09 16.88 -13.13
N PRO A 221 -3.01 16.23 -13.60
CA PRO A 221 -2.64 16.21 -15.01
C PRO A 221 -3.80 15.73 -15.89
N GLU A 222 -3.74 15.97 -17.19
CA GLU A 222 -4.75 15.51 -18.16
C GLU A 222 -4.91 13.99 -18.15
N GLU A 223 -3.79 13.27 -18.05
CA GLU A 223 -3.71 11.82 -17.89
C GLU A 223 -4.13 11.30 -16.48
N GLY A 224 -4.37 12.19 -15.51
CA GLY A 224 -4.57 11.83 -14.10
C GLY A 224 -3.26 11.63 -13.30
N PHE A 225 -3.40 11.46 -11.98
CA PHE A 225 -2.28 11.19 -11.06
C PHE A 225 -1.86 9.72 -11.10
N PRO A 226 -0.55 9.37 -11.11
CA PRO A 226 -0.11 7.98 -11.01
C PRO A 226 -0.63 7.28 -9.75
N VAL A 227 -0.94 5.99 -9.87
CA VAL A 227 -1.62 5.21 -8.82
C VAL A 227 -0.64 4.21 -8.22
N ILE A 228 -0.62 4.08 -6.89
CA ILE A 228 0.01 2.94 -6.21
C ILE A 228 -1.10 2.14 -5.52
N VAL A 229 -1.19 0.84 -5.81
CA VAL A 229 -2.03 -0.13 -5.10
C VAL A 229 -1.12 -0.96 -4.21
N PHE A 230 -1.42 -1.05 -2.91
CA PHE A 230 -0.55 -1.70 -1.92
C PHE A 230 -1.21 -2.92 -1.29
N ILE A 231 -0.54 -4.07 -1.40
CA ILE A 231 -0.94 -5.35 -0.79
C ILE A 231 -0.21 -5.52 0.55
N HIS A 232 -0.97 -5.75 1.63
CA HIS A 232 -0.38 -5.93 2.96
C HIS A 232 0.35 -7.28 3.11
N GLY A 233 1.42 -7.27 3.92
CA GLY A 233 2.15 -8.47 4.33
C GLY A 233 1.43 -9.27 5.43
N GLY A 234 2.12 -10.26 5.99
CA GLY A 234 1.61 -11.08 7.11
C GLY A 234 1.49 -12.59 6.82
N ALA A 235 2.38 -13.15 6.00
CA ALA A 235 2.48 -14.59 5.70
C ALA A 235 1.15 -15.24 5.26
N PHE A 236 0.30 -14.49 4.55
CA PHE A 236 -1.05 -14.88 4.11
C PHE A 236 -2.05 -15.27 5.22
N ILE A 237 -1.67 -15.23 6.51
CA ILE A 237 -2.48 -15.66 7.66
C ILE A 237 -2.89 -14.50 8.59
N ALA A 238 -2.22 -13.35 8.48
CA ALA A 238 -2.46 -12.16 9.28
C ALA A 238 -2.20 -10.89 8.43
N GLY A 239 -2.44 -9.72 9.02
CA GLY A 239 -2.22 -8.42 8.39
C GLY A 239 -3.52 -7.65 8.11
N GLN A 240 -3.40 -6.35 7.86
CA GLN A 240 -4.53 -5.47 7.53
C GLN A 240 -4.04 -4.16 6.87
N ALA A 241 -4.87 -3.58 6.00
CA ALA A 241 -4.61 -2.30 5.36
C ALA A 241 -4.44 -1.11 6.34
N SER A 242 -5.01 -1.20 7.55
CA SER A 242 -4.92 -0.21 8.63
C SER A 242 -3.58 -0.22 9.39
N ASP A 243 -2.76 -1.25 9.21
CA ASP A 243 -1.42 -1.32 9.80
C ASP A 243 -0.57 -0.12 9.39
N TYR A 244 -0.67 0.29 8.12
CA TYR A 244 0.05 1.42 7.53
C TYR A 244 -0.55 2.78 7.87
N GLY A 245 -1.69 2.81 8.56
CA GLY A 245 -2.41 4.04 8.90
C GLY A 245 -2.93 4.77 7.67
N ASP A 246 -3.16 6.07 7.81
CA ASP A 246 -3.69 6.91 6.73
C ASP A 246 -3.07 8.32 6.71
N ILE A 247 -2.83 8.93 7.87
CA ILE A 247 -2.15 10.23 7.98
C ILE A 247 -0.80 10.22 7.25
N GLY A 248 0.08 9.26 7.55
CA GLY A 248 1.41 9.20 6.93
C GLY A 248 1.37 8.91 5.42
N ILE A 249 0.46 8.06 4.94
CA ILE A 249 0.20 7.86 3.50
C ILE A 249 -0.16 9.20 2.84
N CYS A 250 -1.11 9.92 3.42
CA CYS A 250 -1.60 11.19 2.91
C CYS A 250 -0.54 12.30 2.94
N GLU A 251 0.22 12.38 4.04
CA GLU A 251 1.26 13.40 4.27
C GLU A 251 2.51 13.20 3.41
N ASN A 252 2.91 11.95 3.18
CA ASN A 252 4.20 11.61 2.61
C ASN A 252 4.11 11.12 1.16
N ILE A 253 3.03 10.43 0.78
CA ILE A 253 2.88 9.81 -0.54
C ILE A 253 1.90 10.63 -1.40
N VAL A 254 0.68 10.86 -0.91
CA VAL A 254 -0.38 11.58 -1.67
C VAL A 254 -0.02 13.06 -1.88
N SER A 255 0.67 13.66 -0.92
CA SER A 255 1.23 15.03 -1.02
C SER A 255 2.16 15.24 -2.23
N ARG A 256 2.77 14.15 -2.74
CA ARG A 256 3.66 14.07 -3.90
C ARG A 256 2.95 13.70 -5.21
N ASP A 257 1.66 14.01 -5.35
CA ASP A 257 0.90 13.86 -6.60
C ASP A 257 0.66 12.39 -7.00
N ILE A 258 0.37 11.54 -6.01
CA ILE A 258 0.05 10.10 -6.15
C ILE A 258 -1.35 9.84 -5.61
N VAL A 259 -2.10 8.95 -6.27
CA VAL A 259 -3.28 8.31 -5.66
C VAL A 259 -2.85 6.99 -5.04
N PHE A 260 -3.06 6.83 -3.74
CA PHE A 260 -2.66 5.62 -3.01
C PHE A 260 -3.89 4.77 -2.66
N VAL A 261 -3.79 3.46 -2.87
CA VAL A 261 -4.86 2.50 -2.59
C VAL A 261 -4.32 1.39 -1.70
N THR A 262 -4.98 1.09 -0.58
CA THR A 262 -4.67 -0.11 0.23
C THR A 262 -5.82 -1.09 0.17
N ILE A 263 -5.51 -2.39 -0.01
CA ILE A 263 -6.52 -3.44 -0.21
C ILE A 263 -6.45 -4.49 0.91
N GLN A 264 -7.62 -5.01 1.30
CA GLN A 264 -7.75 -6.24 2.09
C GLN A 264 -7.91 -7.44 1.15
N TYR A 265 -7.58 -8.64 1.62
CA TYR A 265 -7.86 -9.91 0.94
C TYR A 265 -8.14 -11.01 1.98
N ARG A 266 -8.75 -12.13 1.60
CA ARG A 266 -8.97 -13.25 2.54
C ARG A 266 -7.66 -13.89 2.97
N LEU A 267 -7.58 -14.20 4.26
CA LEU A 267 -6.41 -14.78 4.91
C LEU A 267 -6.64 -16.23 5.38
N GLY A 268 -5.54 -16.92 5.64
CA GLY A 268 -5.51 -18.28 6.18
C GLY A 268 -6.30 -19.27 5.31
N TYR A 269 -6.99 -20.21 5.96
CA TYR A 269 -7.78 -21.23 5.27
C TYR A 269 -8.88 -20.62 4.38
N LEU A 270 -9.47 -19.48 4.75
CA LEU A 270 -10.50 -18.83 3.92
C LEU A 270 -9.95 -18.21 2.62
N GLY A 271 -8.69 -17.79 2.62
CA GLY A 271 -7.99 -17.31 1.44
C GLY A 271 -7.34 -18.41 0.60
N TYR A 272 -6.86 -19.49 1.23
CA TYR A 272 -5.86 -20.38 0.61
C TYR A 272 -6.12 -21.88 0.79
N PHE A 273 -7.22 -22.31 1.42
CA PHE A 273 -7.61 -23.72 1.43
C PHE A 273 -7.89 -24.22 0.00
N THR A 274 -7.45 -25.44 -0.29
CA THR A 274 -7.66 -26.11 -1.59
C THR A 274 -7.88 -27.60 -1.39
N THR A 275 -8.74 -28.20 -2.22
CA THR A 275 -8.90 -29.66 -2.37
C THR A 275 -7.96 -30.25 -3.42
N GLY A 276 -7.29 -29.41 -4.22
CA GLY A 276 -6.52 -29.82 -5.39
C GLY A 276 -7.38 -30.16 -6.62
N ASP A 277 -8.68 -29.89 -6.56
CA ASP A 277 -9.65 -30.15 -7.64
C ASP A 277 -10.54 -28.92 -7.95
N ALA A 278 -11.62 -29.12 -8.71
CA ALA A 278 -12.51 -28.06 -9.16
C ALA A 278 -13.49 -27.53 -8.08
N GLU A 279 -13.73 -28.27 -7.00
CA GLU A 279 -14.71 -27.88 -5.97
C GLU A 279 -14.19 -26.74 -5.08
N CYS A 280 -12.89 -26.82 -4.75
CA CYS A 280 -12.16 -25.82 -3.99
C CYS A 280 -10.73 -25.66 -4.57
N PRO A 281 -10.56 -24.93 -5.68
CA PRO A 281 -9.25 -24.80 -6.35
C PRO A 281 -8.23 -23.95 -5.57
N GLY A 282 -8.67 -23.19 -4.57
CA GLY A 282 -7.81 -22.33 -3.73
C GLY A 282 -7.43 -20.99 -4.36
N ASN A 283 -6.38 -20.38 -3.77
CA ASN A 283 -5.85 -19.07 -4.11
C ASN A 283 -6.89 -17.94 -4.11
N PHE A 284 -7.96 -18.07 -3.32
CA PHE A 284 -9.04 -17.09 -3.21
C PHE A 284 -8.55 -15.71 -2.77
N GLY A 285 -7.54 -15.64 -1.90
CA GLY A 285 -6.89 -14.39 -1.51
C GLY A 285 -6.21 -13.67 -2.70
N LEU A 286 -5.57 -14.41 -3.61
CA LEU A 286 -5.04 -13.82 -4.86
C LEU A 286 -6.17 -13.40 -5.81
N TRP A 287 -7.28 -14.16 -5.87
CA TRP A 287 -8.46 -13.75 -6.64
C TRP A 287 -9.11 -12.48 -6.07
N ASP A 288 -9.12 -12.27 -4.76
CA ASP A 288 -9.57 -11.02 -4.11
C ASP A 288 -8.70 -9.84 -4.55
N GLN A 289 -7.37 -10.01 -4.58
CA GLN A 289 -6.44 -8.99 -5.07
C GLN A 289 -6.66 -8.66 -6.55
N VAL A 290 -6.94 -9.68 -7.40
CA VAL A 290 -7.34 -9.48 -8.80
C VAL A 290 -8.65 -8.68 -8.91
N GLU A 291 -9.65 -8.94 -8.07
CA GLU A 291 -10.93 -8.21 -8.11
C GLU A 291 -10.78 -6.75 -7.64
N ALA A 292 -9.98 -6.51 -6.59
CA ALA A 292 -9.58 -5.17 -6.18
C ALA A 292 -8.82 -4.41 -7.29
N LEU A 293 -7.95 -5.09 -8.04
CA LEU A 293 -7.26 -4.50 -9.19
C LEU A 293 -8.22 -4.16 -10.35
N LYS A 294 -9.23 -4.99 -10.64
CA LYS A 294 -10.31 -4.62 -11.58
C LYS A 294 -11.11 -3.42 -11.07
N TRP A 295 -11.40 -3.37 -9.77
CA TRP A 295 -12.10 -2.22 -9.17
C TRP A 295 -11.30 -0.94 -9.38
N VAL A 296 -9.97 -0.96 -9.20
CA VAL A 296 -9.09 0.19 -9.49
C VAL A 296 -9.19 0.58 -10.96
N GLN A 297 -9.06 -0.37 -11.90
CA GLN A 297 -9.19 -0.10 -13.34
C GLN A 297 -10.55 0.51 -13.74
N MET A 298 -11.65 0.11 -13.08
CA MET A 298 -12.99 0.64 -13.37
C MET A 298 -13.29 2.00 -12.71
N ASN A 299 -12.61 2.37 -11.63
CA ASN A 299 -13.07 3.48 -10.77
C ASN A 299 -12.04 4.57 -10.48
N ILE A 300 -10.72 4.32 -10.63
CA ILE A 300 -9.70 5.23 -10.05
C ILE A 300 -9.66 6.61 -10.71
N GLU A 301 -10.11 6.73 -11.96
CA GLU A 301 -10.27 8.01 -12.68
C GLU A 301 -11.27 8.94 -11.99
N ALA A 302 -12.33 8.41 -11.37
CA ALA A 302 -13.30 9.22 -10.61
C ALA A 302 -12.70 9.83 -9.33
N PHE A 303 -11.60 9.26 -8.83
CA PHE A 303 -10.82 9.83 -7.73
C PHE A 303 -9.74 10.81 -8.25
N GLY A 304 -9.43 10.80 -9.54
CA GLY A 304 -8.38 11.59 -10.19
C GLY A 304 -7.10 10.81 -10.53
N GLY A 305 -7.12 9.48 -10.40
CA GLY A 305 -5.98 8.61 -10.70
C GLY A 305 -5.95 8.12 -12.16
N ASN A 306 -4.74 7.89 -12.67
CA ASN A 306 -4.48 7.37 -14.01
C ASN A 306 -4.55 5.83 -14.01
N LYS A 307 -5.59 5.25 -14.62
CA LYS A 307 -5.72 3.78 -14.73
C LYS A 307 -4.65 3.12 -15.61
N ASN A 308 -4.06 3.87 -16.55
CA ASN A 308 -2.96 3.45 -17.42
C ASN A 308 -1.57 3.65 -16.75
N ASN A 309 -1.52 4.19 -15.52
CA ASN A 309 -0.27 4.39 -14.76
C ASN A 309 -0.41 3.87 -13.32
N VAL A 310 -0.82 2.59 -13.22
CA VAL A 310 -0.97 1.85 -11.94
C VAL A 310 0.30 1.07 -11.62
N THR A 311 0.81 1.25 -10.40
CA THR A 311 1.93 0.52 -9.80
C THR A 311 1.41 -0.38 -8.70
N LEU A 312 1.74 -1.68 -8.73
CA LEU A 312 1.40 -2.63 -7.69
C LEU A 312 2.59 -2.77 -6.72
N GLY A 313 2.40 -2.42 -5.46
CA GLY A 313 3.39 -2.55 -4.39
C GLY A 313 2.94 -3.52 -3.31
N GLY A 314 3.87 -4.07 -2.56
CA GLY A 314 3.57 -4.89 -1.39
C GLY A 314 4.83 -5.32 -0.67
N GLN A 315 4.67 -5.80 0.57
CA GLN A 315 5.77 -6.22 1.43
C GLN A 315 5.57 -7.63 1.97
N SER A 316 6.64 -8.43 2.10
CA SER A 316 6.56 -9.82 2.57
C SER A 316 5.60 -10.65 1.70
N ALA A 317 4.60 -11.32 2.26
CA ALA A 317 3.53 -11.99 1.51
C ALA A 317 2.77 -11.07 0.52
N GLY A 318 2.74 -9.76 0.79
CA GLY A 318 2.24 -8.76 -0.17
C GLY A 318 3.18 -8.57 -1.37
N ALA A 319 4.50 -8.70 -1.18
CA ALA A 319 5.49 -8.66 -2.26
C ALA A 319 5.46 -9.94 -3.11
N ALA A 320 5.35 -11.11 -2.46
CA ALA A 320 5.07 -12.37 -3.15
C ALA A 320 3.75 -12.31 -3.93
N SER A 321 2.70 -11.68 -3.36
CA SER A 321 1.44 -11.41 -4.08
C SER A 321 1.66 -10.55 -5.34
N VAL A 322 2.43 -9.45 -5.25
CA VAL A 322 2.74 -8.61 -6.42
C VAL A 322 3.40 -9.42 -7.53
N ASP A 323 4.36 -10.28 -7.18
CA ASP A 323 5.11 -11.11 -8.11
C ASP A 323 4.24 -12.23 -8.74
N MET A 324 3.45 -12.93 -7.93
CA MET A 324 2.44 -13.89 -8.40
C MET A 324 1.42 -13.24 -9.36
N LEU A 325 1.02 -11.99 -9.09
CA LEU A 325 0.11 -11.22 -9.95
C LEU A 325 0.79 -10.67 -11.21
N HIS A 326 2.12 -10.53 -11.23
CA HIS A 326 2.91 -10.18 -12.42
C HIS A 326 3.08 -11.36 -13.37
N LEU A 327 3.21 -12.56 -12.81
CA LEU A 327 3.27 -13.83 -13.53
C LEU A 327 1.88 -14.31 -14.03
N SER A 328 0.80 -13.94 -13.33
CA SER A 328 -0.55 -14.42 -13.61
C SER A 328 -1.20 -13.76 -14.84
N PRO A 329 -1.74 -14.55 -15.80
CA PRO A 329 -2.47 -14.00 -16.94
C PRO A 329 -3.83 -13.37 -16.56
N HIS A 330 -4.32 -13.60 -15.34
CA HIS A 330 -5.60 -13.05 -14.85
C HIS A 330 -5.50 -11.62 -14.33
N SER A 331 -4.28 -11.11 -14.14
CA SER A 331 -3.97 -9.73 -13.72
C SER A 331 -3.22 -8.93 -14.80
N ALA A 332 -2.95 -9.53 -15.96
CA ALA A 332 -2.34 -8.87 -17.10
C ALA A 332 -3.12 -7.62 -17.53
N GLY A 333 -2.43 -6.48 -17.64
CA GLY A 333 -3.03 -5.20 -17.98
C GLY A 333 -3.76 -4.47 -16.85
N LEU A 334 -3.91 -5.08 -15.65
CA LEU A 334 -4.50 -4.38 -14.50
C LEU A 334 -3.51 -3.44 -13.80
N PHE A 335 -2.21 -3.65 -14.00
CA PHE A 335 -1.14 -2.78 -13.52
C PHE A 335 0.06 -2.79 -14.48
N HIS A 336 0.94 -1.81 -14.30
CA HIS A 336 1.95 -1.39 -15.28
C HIS A 336 3.39 -1.46 -14.71
N LYS A 337 3.54 -1.41 -13.39
CA LYS A 337 4.81 -1.48 -12.65
C LYS A 337 4.65 -2.27 -11.36
N ALA A 338 5.73 -2.86 -10.85
CA ALA A 338 5.76 -3.68 -9.64
C ALA A 338 6.80 -3.18 -8.64
N ILE A 339 6.51 -3.22 -7.33
CA ILE A 339 7.45 -2.98 -6.23
C ILE A 339 7.33 -4.11 -5.21
N CYS A 340 8.31 -5.02 -5.21
CA CYS A 340 8.33 -6.20 -4.34
C CYS A 340 9.29 -5.96 -3.16
N MET A 341 8.75 -5.60 -1.99
CA MET A 341 9.53 -5.26 -0.80
C MET A 341 9.76 -6.52 0.05
N ALA A 342 10.99 -7.04 0.08
CA ALA A 342 11.40 -8.21 0.87
C ALA A 342 10.50 -9.47 0.68
N GLY A 343 10.20 -9.83 -0.57
CA GLY A 343 9.52 -11.09 -0.91
C GLY A 343 9.27 -11.25 -2.42
N THR A 344 9.21 -12.49 -2.89
CA THR A 344 8.95 -12.89 -4.29
C THR A 344 8.14 -14.19 -4.32
N ALA A 345 7.64 -14.60 -5.48
CA ALA A 345 6.95 -15.87 -5.68
C ALA A 345 7.89 -17.10 -5.60
N GLU A 346 9.21 -16.89 -5.67
CA GLU A 346 10.22 -17.95 -5.50
C GLU A 346 10.69 -18.12 -4.04
N CYS A 347 10.20 -17.30 -3.11
CA CYS A 347 10.50 -17.46 -1.69
C CYS A 347 9.92 -18.79 -1.16
N ALA A 348 10.72 -19.60 -0.46
CA ALA A 348 10.34 -20.95 -0.02
C ALA A 348 9.20 -21.05 1.03
N TRP A 349 8.55 -19.92 1.36
CA TRP A 349 7.38 -19.81 2.22
C TRP A 349 6.12 -19.31 1.47
N ALA A 350 6.25 -18.97 0.19
CA ALA A 350 5.24 -18.27 -0.61
C ALA A 350 4.17 -19.20 -1.22
#